data_AF-A0A929EXA4-F1
#
_entry.id   AF-A0A929EXA4-F1
#
_cell.length_a   1.000
_cell.length_b   1.000
_cell.length_c   1.000
_cell.angle_alpha   90.00
_cell.angle_beta   90.00
_cell.angle_gamma   90.00
#
_symmetry.space_group_name_H-M   'P 1'
#
loop_
_entity.id
_entity.type
_entity.pdbx_description
1 polymer ?
#
loop_
_entity_poly.entity_id
_entity_poly.type
_entity_poly.pdbx_seq_one_letter_code
_entity_poly.pdbx_strand_id
1 'polypeptide(L)'
;MSSARTHIRNLLFNWGGHAAMLLVMFFLSPYIIGKLDAVSYGIWSLLNVLTGYMGLFDLGVRASVGRHVALYLGKGDEKGVDETIRAGLGFFSLTGWLILVAGIILAWLFPQIFRSISEKHYSMIRILLPLMAINIWLSAVAAIYS
;
A
#
# COMPACT_ATOMS: atom_id res chain seq x y z
N MET A 1 35.60 9.64 5.63
CA MET A 1 35.02 9.22 4.33
C MET A 1 34.05 10.32 3.90
N SER A 2 34.15 10.89 2.69
CA SER A 2 33.34 12.07 2.33
C SER A 2 31.86 11.73 2.23
N SER A 3 31.01 12.58 2.82
CA SER A 3 29.54 12.44 2.84
C SER A 3 28.94 12.14 1.45
N ALA A 4 29.55 12.71 0.40
CA ALA A 4 29.15 12.50 -1.00
C ALA A 4 29.19 11.02 -1.45
N ARG A 5 30.20 10.24 -1.04
CA ARG A 5 30.30 8.82 -1.45
C ARG A 5 29.20 7.97 -0.82
N THR A 6 28.82 8.27 0.42
CA THR A 6 27.73 7.57 1.12
C THR A 6 26.38 7.88 0.49
N HIS A 7 26.12 9.15 0.13
CA HIS A 7 24.88 9.53 -0.54
C HIS A 7 24.73 8.91 -1.94
N ILE A 8 25.79 8.90 -2.76
CA ILE A 8 25.75 8.26 -4.08
C ILE A 8 25.51 6.76 -3.95
N ARG A 9 26.18 6.09 -3.00
CA ARG A 9 25.96 4.67 -2.75
C ARG A 9 24.52 4.37 -2.34
N ASN A 10 23.95 5.15 -1.43
CA ASN A 10 22.57 4.99 -0.99
C ASN A 10 21.58 5.24 -2.14
N LEU A 11 21.85 6.24 -2.98
CA LEU A 11 21.06 6.51 -4.18
C LEU A 11 21.09 5.31 -5.14
N LEU A 12 22.26 4.76 -5.42
CA LEU A 12 22.41 3.60 -6.30
C LEU A 12 21.71 2.36 -5.75
N PHE A 13 21.77 2.10 -4.44
CA PHE A 13 21.05 0.98 -3.84
C PHE A 13 19.54 1.17 -3.91
N ASN A 14 19.05 2.39 -3.65
CA ASN A 14 17.62 2.69 -3.70
C ASN A 14 17.08 2.56 -5.14
N TRP A 15 17.78 3.15 -6.12
CA TRP A 15 17.44 3.03 -7.54
C TRP A 15 17.59 1.61 -8.09
N GLY A 16 18.60 0.87 -7.63
CA GLY A 16 18.76 -0.55 -7.95
C GLY A 16 17.57 -1.38 -7.46
N GLY A 17 17.07 -1.10 -6.26
CA GLY A 17 15.83 -1.70 -5.75
C GLY A 17 14.62 -1.40 -6.62
N HIS A 18 14.44 -0.13 -7.03
CA HIS A 18 13.38 0.26 -7.95
C HIS A 18 13.50 -0.42 -9.33
N ALA A 19 14.69 -0.50 -9.90
CA ALA A 19 14.94 -1.17 -11.17
C ALA A 19 14.63 -2.67 -11.09
N ALA A 20 15.05 -3.33 -10.00
CA ALA A 20 14.72 -4.74 -9.76
C ALA A 20 13.20 -4.96 -9.67
N MET A 21 12.49 -4.08 -8.95
CA MET A 21 11.03 -4.12 -8.86
C MET A 21 10.37 -3.97 -10.23
N LEU A 22 10.83 -3.04 -11.06
CA LEU A 22 10.33 -2.83 -12.43
C LEU A 22 10.55 -4.07 -13.30
N LEU A 23 11.73 -4.67 -13.26
CA LEU A 23 12.03 -5.90 -14.00
C LEU A 23 11.10 -7.04 -13.57
N VAL A 24 10.91 -7.24 -12.27
CA VAL A 24 9.98 -8.26 -11.74
C VAL A 24 8.56 -8.01 -12.26
N MET A 25 8.05 -6.79 -12.17
CA MET A 25 6.71 -6.45 -12.64
C MET A 25 6.55 -6.62 -14.16
N PHE A 26 7.58 -6.27 -14.93
CA PHE A 26 7.60 -6.40 -16.39
C PHE A 26 7.46 -7.85 -16.85
N PHE A 27 8.14 -8.80 -16.19
CA PHE A 27 8.01 -10.23 -16.51
C PHE A 27 6.78 -10.88 -15.87
N LEU A 28 6.33 -10.39 -14.71
CA LEU A 28 5.17 -10.93 -14.02
C LEU A 28 3.86 -10.58 -14.74
N SER A 29 3.75 -9.37 -15.32
CA SER A 29 2.56 -8.94 -16.05
C SER A 29 2.14 -9.89 -17.19
N PRO A 30 3.01 -10.26 -18.16
CA PRO A 30 2.63 -11.19 -19.23
C PRO A 30 2.36 -12.61 -18.70
N TYR A 31 3.02 -13.02 -17.61
CA TYR A 31 2.73 -14.30 -16.96
C TYR A 31 1.31 -14.34 -16.38
N ILE A 32 0.90 -13.27 -15.69
CA ILE A 32 -0.45 -13.12 -15.13
C ILE A 32 -1.49 -13.12 -16.27
N ILE A 33 -1.27 -12.31 -17.32
CA ILE A 33 -2.18 -12.25 -18.48
C ILE A 33 -2.32 -13.61 -19.18
N GLY A 34 -1.22 -14.38 -19.28
CA GLY A 34 -1.25 -15.71 -19.90
C GLY A 34 -1.91 -16.80 -19.05
N LYS A 35 -2.13 -16.56 -17.75
CA LYS A 35 -2.72 -17.53 -16.81
C LYS A 35 -4.15 -17.20 -16.43
N LEU A 36 -4.52 -15.92 -16.36
CA LEU A 36 -5.89 -15.50 -16.09
C LEU A 36 -6.65 -15.34 -17.41
N ASP A 37 -7.94 -15.65 -17.38
CA ASP A 37 -8.83 -15.26 -18.45
C ASP A 37 -9.06 -13.74 -18.45
N ALA A 38 -9.54 -13.20 -19.57
CA ALA A 38 -9.71 -11.76 -19.75
C ALA A 38 -10.59 -11.12 -18.67
N VAL A 39 -11.59 -11.85 -18.16
CA VAL A 39 -12.49 -11.36 -17.10
C VAL A 39 -11.75 -11.25 -15.78
N SER A 40 -11.02 -12.29 -15.36
CA SER A 40 -10.29 -12.24 -14.08
C SER A 40 -9.13 -11.25 -14.12
N TYR A 41 -8.48 -11.07 -15.27
CA TYR A 41 -7.49 -10.00 -15.45
C TYR A 41 -8.12 -8.60 -15.32
N GLY A 42 -9.30 -8.39 -15.93
CA GLY A 42 -10.03 -7.12 -15.81
C GLY A 42 -10.41 -6.81 -14.35
N ILE A 43 -10.90 -7.81 -13.61
CA ILE A 43 -11.18 -7.69 -12.18
C ILE A 43 -9.89 -7.35 -11.41
N TRP A 44 -8.81 -8.10 -11.63
CA TRP A 44 -7.52 -7.83 -10.98
C TRP A 44 -7.00 -6.42 -11.27
N SER A 45 -7.08 -5.95 -12.51
CA SER A 45 -6.68 -4.59 -12.89
C SER A 45 -7.53 -3.53 -12.16
N LEU A 46 -8.85 -3.71 -12.10
CA LEU A 46 -9.75 -2.81 -11.38
C LEU A 46 -9.43 -2.76 -9.88
N LEU A 47 -9.19 -3.92 -9.28
CA LEU A 47 -8.79 -4.02 -7.88
C LEU A 47 -7.47 -3.31 -7.59
N ASN A 48 -6.48 -3.41 -8.48
CA ASN A 48 -5.23 -2.66 -8.33
C ASN A 48 -5.43 -1.14 -8.38
N VAL A 49 -6.28 -0.65 -9.29
CA VAL A 49 -6.59 0.79 -9.37
C VAL A 49 -7.29 1.27 -8.09
N LEU A 50 -8.27 0.52 -7.58
CA LEU A 50 -8.94 0.82 -6.32
C LEU A 50 -7.95 0.85 -5.14
N THR A 51 -7.07 -0.15 -5.07
CA THR A 51 -6.01 -0.24 -4.06
C THR A 51 -5.05 0.95 -4.16
N GLY A 52 -4.69 1.36 -5.38
CA GLY A 52 -3.86 2.53 -5.63
C GLY A 52 -4.49 3.83 -5.08
N TYR A 53 -5.79 4.02 -5.29
CA TYR A 53 -6.50 5.17 -4.71
C TYR A 53 -6.60 5.10 -3.18
N MET A 54 -6.75 3.92 -2.60
CA MET A 54 -6.70 3.74 -1.15
C MET A 54 -5.31 4.11 -0.58
N GLY A 55 -4.23 3.95 -1.36
CA GLY A 55 -2.91 4.43 -0.97
C GLY A 55 -2.82 5.96 -0.76
N LEU A 56 -3.66 6.74 -1.46
CA LEU A 56 -3.70 8.21 -1.29
C LEU A 56 -4.29 8.64 0.06
N PHE A 57 -4.99 7.75 0.77
CA PHE A 57 -5.57 8.07 2.09
C PHE A 57 -4.53 8.28 3.19
N ASP A 58 -3.24 7.99 2.94
CA ASP A 58 -2.21 8.35 3.91
C ASP A 58 -1.99 9.87 4.02
N LEU A 59 -2.45 10.66 3.04
CA LEU A 59 -2.39 12.13 3.02
C LEU A 59 -1.02 12.71 3.40
N GLY A 60 0.07 11.98 3.13
CA GLY A 60 1.43 12.37 3.52
C GLY A 60 1.77 12.22 5.00
N VAL A 61 0.90 11.62 5.82
CA VAL A 61 1.15 11.34 7.25
C VAL A 61 2.41 10.49 7.44
N ARG A 62 2.67 9.54 6.54
CA ARG A 62 3.89 8.73 6.54
C ARG A 62 5.16 9.59 6.48
N ALA A 63 5.21 10.55 5.56
CA ALA A 63 6.34 11.47 5.43
C ALA A 63 6.45 12.40 6.65
N SER A 64 5.31 12.83 7.20
CA SER A 64 5.27 13.63 8.43
C SER A 64 5.85 12.87 9.63
N VAL A 65 5.42 11.62 9.85
CA VAL A 65 5.90 10.76 10.94
C VAL A 65 7.41 10.55 10.82
N GLY A 66 7.91 10.15 9.65
CA GLY A 66 9.35 9.96 9.44
C GLY A 66 10.17 11.22 9.71
N ARG A 67 9.69 12.40 9.26
CA ARG A 67 10.34 13.69 9.53
C ARG A 67 10.37 14.01 11.02
N HIS A 68 9.26 13.86 11.73
CA HIS A 68 9.17 14.20 13.15
C HIS A 68 9.96 13.23 14.02
N VAL A 69 9.92 11.93 13.72
CA VAL A 69 10.78 10.93 14.39
C VAL A 69 12.25 11.31 14.24
N ALA A 70 12.72 11.60 13.02
CA ALA A 70 14.11 12.02 12.81
C ALA A 70 14.46 13.32 13.56
N LEU A 71 13.53 14.27 13.61
CA LEU A 71 13.72 15.53 14.34
C LEU A 71 13.85 15.32 15.86
N TYR A 72 12.94 14.56 16.47
CA TYR A 72 12.96 14.30 17.91
C TYR A 72 14.12 13.40 18.33
N LEU A 73 14.48 12.42 17.49
CA LEU A 73 15.67 11.59 17.68
C LEU A 73 16.94 12.45 17.68
N GLY A 74 17.06 13.41 16.75
CA GLY A 74 18.19 14.35 16.70
C GLY A 74 18.27 15.30 17.90
N LYS A 75 17.16 15.49 18.63
CA LYS A 75 17.10 16.28 19.87
C LYS A 75 17.30 15.44 21.14
N GLY A 76 17.39 14.12 21.03
CA GLY A 76 17.42 13.21 22.18
C GLY A 76 16.09 13.16 22.96
N ASP A 77 14.98 13.56 22.32
CA ASP A 77 13.65 13.59 22.93
C ASP A 77 12.91 12.29 22.63
N GLU A 78 13.14 11.28 23.47
CA GLU A 78 12.49 9.97 23.35
C GLU A 78 10.96 10.04 23.48
N LYS A 79 10.44 10.99 24.28
CA LYS A 79 8.99 11.17 24.44
C LYS A 79 8.36 11.68 23.16
N GLY A 80 8.98 12.67 22.52
CA GLY A 80 8.52 13.19 21.23
C GLY A 80 8.53 12.12 20.12
N VAL A 81 9.50 11.19 20.15
CA VAL A 81 9.51 10.03 19.23
C VAL A 81 8.32 9.11 19.49
N ASP A 82 8.09 8.70 20.74
CA ASP A 82 6.99 7.80 21.11
C ASP A 82 5.62 8.43 20.79
N GLU A 83 5.42 9.71 21.12
CA GLU A 83 4.18 10.43 20.80
C GLU A 83 3.92 10.51 19.29
N THR A 84 4.97 10.76 18.48
CA THR A 84 4.86 10.80 17.02
C THR A 84 4.47 9.45 16.45
N ILE A 85 5.10 8.36 16.93
CA ILE A 85 4.80 7.00 16.49
C ILE A 85 3.35 6.63 16.87
N ARG A 86 2.93 6.93 18.11
CA ARG A 86 1.55 6.67 18.58
C ARG A 86 0.51 7.44 17.78
N ALA A 87 0.76 8.72 17.49
CA ALA A 87 -0.14 9.52 16.65
C ALA A 87 -0.25 8.94 15.23
N GLY A 88 0.89 8.55 14.64
CA GLY A 88 0.92 7.86 13.35
C GLY A 88 0.12 6.56 13.36
N LEU A 89 0.38 5.68 14.35
CA LEU A 89 -0.35 4.42 14.51
C LEU A 89 -1.85 4.62 14.70
N GLY A 90 -2.25 5.61 15.49
CA GLY A 90 -3.66 5.97 15.68
C GLY A 90 -4.33 6.39 14.36
N PHE A 91 -3.67 7.27 13.60
CA PHE A 91 -4.16 7.70 12.28
C PHE A 91 -4.27 6.52 11.29
N PHE A 92 -3.23 5.68 11.20
CA PHE A 92 -3.23 4.54 10.29
C PHE A 92 -4.21 3.45 10.70
N SER A 93 -4.45 3.26 12.00
CA SER A 93 -5.49 2.35 12.50
C SER A 93 -6.88 2.83 12.12
N LEU A 94 -7.17 4.13 12.29
CA LEU A 94 -8.45 4.71 11.90
C LEU A 94 -8.68 4.64 10.39
N THR A 95 -7.70 5.08 9.60
CA THR A 95 -7.80 5.06 8.13
C THR A 95 -7.84 3.63 7.58
N GLY A 96 -7.06 2.70 8.12
CA GLY A 96 -7.12 1.29 7.76
C GLY A 96 -8.48 0.66 8.06
N TRP A 97 -9.08 1.00 9.21
CA TRP A 97 -10.44 0.57 9.53
C TRP A 97 -11.47 1.14 8.53
N LEU A 98 -11.39 2.43 8.19
CA LEU A 98 -12.27 3.05 7.19
C LEU A 98 -12.13 2.39 5.81
N ILE A 99 -10.89 2.12 5.39
CA ILE A 99 -10.59 1.44 4.12
C ILE A 99 -11.13 0.01 4.12
N LEU A 100 -11.02 -0.72 5.24
CA LEU A 100 -11.57 -2.06 5.38
C LEU A 100 -13.10 -2.05 5.27
N VAL A 101 -13.77 -1.14 5.97
CA VAL A 101 -15.24 -0.98 5.89
C VAL A 101 -15.65 -0.63 4.47
N ALA A 102 -14.98 0.32 3.83
CA ALA A 102 -15.24 0.69 2.43
C ALA A 102 -15.02 -0.49 1.48
N GLY A 103 -13.94 -1.25 1.66
CA GLY A 103 -13.64 -2.45 0.86
C GLY A 103 -14.70 -3.53 0.99
N ILE A 104 -15.20 -3.76 2.21
CA ILE A 104 -16.33 -4.67 2.46
C ILE A 104 -17.58 -4.13 1.74
N ILE A 105 -17.98 -2.88 1.96
CA ILE A 105 -19.17 -2.30 1.33
C ILE A 105 -19.09 -2.41 -0.20
N LEU A 106 -17.96 -2.04 -0.79
CA LEU A 106 -17.73 -2.15 -2.23
C LEU A 106 -17.82 -3.60 -2.70
N ALA A 107 -17.29 -4.57 -1.96
CA ALA A 107 -17.38 -5.98 -2.32
C ALA A 107 -18.82 -6.52 -2.33
N TRP A 108 -19.66 -6.04 -1.41
CA TRP A 108 -21.09 -6.37 -1.38
C TRP A 108 -21.88 -5.66 -2.48
N LEU A 109 -21.50 -4.43 -2.82
CA LEU A 109 -22.13 -3.62 -3.87
C LEU A 109 -21.67 -4.00 -5.28
N PHE A 110 -20.52 -4.66 -5.41
CA PHE A 110 -19.89 -5.01 -6.68
C PHE A 110 -20.83 -5.74 -7.66
N PRO A 111 -21.59 -6.78 -7.26
CA PRO A 111 -22.57 -7.45 -8.14
C PRO A 111 -23.69 -6.52 -8.63
N GLN A 112 -24.04 -5.49 -7.85
CA GLN A 112 -25.12 -4.55 -8.19
C GLN A 112 -24.65 -3.51 -9.22
N ILE A 113 -23.39 -3.07 -9.11
CA ILE A 113 -22.75 -2.11 -10.02
C ILE A 113 -22.37 -2.80 -11.34
N PHE A 114 -21.81 -4.02 -11.27
CA PHE A 114 -21.28 -4.75 -12.42
C PHE A 114 -22.11 -6.00 -12.75
N ARG A 115 -23.35 -5.79 -13.18
CA ARG A 115 -24.32 -6.86 -13.50
C ARG A 115 -23.90 -7.81 -14.64
N SER A 116 -22.90 -7.44 -15.44
CA SER A 116 -22.39 -8.23 -16.56
C SER A 116 -21.38 -9.30 -16.17
N ILE A 117 -20.94 -9.35 -14.91
CA ILE A 117 -19.93 -10.30 -14.43
C ILE A 117 -20.61 -11.58 -13.94
N SER A 118 -20.13 -12.73 -14.41
CA SER A 118 -20.64 -14.04 -13.98
C SER A 118 -20.47 -14.25 -12.47
N GLU A 119 -21.51 -14.83 -11.83
CA GLU A 119 -21.59 -15.23 -10.42
C GLU A 119 -20.33 -15.97 -9.91
N LYS A 120 -19.62 -16.68 -10.80
CA LYS A 120 -18.39 -17.42 -10.50
C LYS A 120 -17.29 -16.54 -9.87
N HIS A 121 -17.26 -15.24 -10.13
CA HIS A 121 -16.21 -14.33 -9.66
C HIS A 121 -16.56 -13.59 -8.36
N TYR A 122 -17.82 -13.64 -7.90
CA TYR A 122 -18.26 -12.89 -6.71
C TYR A 122 -17.58 -13.36 -5.43
N SER A 123 -17.35 -14.66 -5.29
CA SER A 123 -16.61 -15.23 -4.15
C SER A 123 -15.18 -14.69 -4.10
N MET A 124 -14.50 -14.65 -5.25
CA MET A 124 -13.14 -14.11 -5.37
C MET A 124 -13.09 -12.63 -4.98
N ILE A 125 -14.00 -11.80 -5.49
CA ILE A 125 -14.03 -10.36 -5.20
C ILE A 125 -14.33 -10.07 -3.72
N ARG A 126 -15.27 -10.82 -3.12
CA ARG A 126 -15.63 -10.71 -1.69
C ARG A 126 -14.48 -11.02 -0.75
N ILE A 127 -13.53 -11.85 -1.18
CA ILE A 127 -12.34 -12.19 -0.42
C ILE A 127 -11.20 -11.21 -0.71
N LEU A 128 -10.96 -10.89 -1.99
CA LEU A 128 -9.82 -10.07 -2.40
C LEU A 128 -9.91 -8.62 -1.92
N LEU A 129 -11.08 -7.98 -1.99
CA LEU A 129 -11.21 -6.57 -1.60
C LEU A 129 -10.87 -6.32 -0.11
N PRO A 130 -11.44 -7.06 0.85
CA PRO A 130 -11.02 -6.94 2.25
C PRO A 130 -9.56 -7.31 2.48
N LEU A 131 -9.03 -8.33 1.80
CA LEU A 131 -7.62 -8.70 1.91
C LEU A 131 -6.68 -7.59 1.43
N MET A 132 -7.03 -6.91 0.33
CA MET A 132 -6.26 -5.77 -0.17
C MET A 132 -6.32 -4.58 0.80
N ALA A 133 -7.48 -4.30 1.40
CA ALA A 133 -7.60 -3.30 2.45
C ALA A 133 -6.68 -3.61 3.66
N ILE A 134 -6.65 -4.86 4.11
CA ILE A 134 -5.74 -5.31 5.18
C ILE A 134 -4.27 -5.17 4.75
N ASN A 135 -3.94 -5.54 3.51
CA ASN A 135 -2.58 -5.41 2.98
C ASN A 135 -2.11 -3.94 2.98
N ILE A 136 -2.97 -3.00 2.59
CA ILE A 136 -2.68 -1.56 2.64
C ILE A 136 -2.42 -1.13 4.08
N TRP A 137 -3.29 -1.52 5.01
CA TRP A 137 -3.15 -1.16 6.41
C TRP A 137 -1.82 -1.67 7.00
N LEU A 138 -1.50 -2.95 6.78
CA LEU A 138 -0.23 -3.54 7.21
C LEU A 138 0.98 -2.81 6.61
N SER A 139 0.89 -2.46 5.32
CA SER A 139 1.95 -1.72 4.63
C SER A 139 2.13 -0.30 5.18
N ALA A 140 1.03 0.36 5.57
CA ALA A 140 1.07 1.68 6.18
C ALA A 140 1.66 1.64 7.60
N VAL A 141 1.31 0.65 8.40
CA VAL A 141 1.90 0.43 9.73
C VAL A 141 3.38 0.10 9.62
N ALA A 142 3.77 -0.81 8.72
CA ALA A 142 5.17 -1.17 8.50
C ALA A 142 6.03 0.04 8.12
N ALA A 143 5.47 0.98 7.36
CA ALA A 143 6.16 2.17 6.92
C ALA A 143 6.47 3.19 8.03
N ILE A 144 5.85 3.08 9.21
CA ILE A 144 6.20 3.90 10.39
C ILE A 144 7.56 3.48 10.95
N TYR A 145 7.92 2.21 10.77
CA TYR A 145 9.10 1.58 11.38
C TYR A 145 10.26 1.39 10.40
N SER A 146 10.07 1.74 9.11
CA SER A 146 11.08 1.64 8.05
C SER A 146 11.84 2.95 7.84
#